data_AF-A0A7X7U4D4-F1
#
_entry.id   AF-A0A7X7U4D4-F1
#
_cell.length_a   1.000
_cell.length_b   1.000
_cell.length_c   1.000
_cell.angle_alpha   90.00
_cell.angle_beta   90.00
_cell.angle_gamma   90.00
#
_symmetry.space_group_name_H-M   'P 1'
#
loop_
_entity.id
_entity.type
_entity.pdbx_description
1 polymer ?
#
loop_
_entity_poly.entity_id
_entity_poly.type
_entity_poly.pdbx_seq_one_letter_code
_entity_poly.pdbx_strand_id
1 'polypeptide(L)'
;MASRKPRAKPKPPNRPPVDAVNTERLPQVSRADRFRAVRSLVFFGFFYLYFAVGIDVRLLYHGCGWVDNFPCFYRGWGFFQSFLSRPGGIIEYLAAWLAQSFYYSWLGAAVVTAQAWGLWACTGLLLKAFGADRLRGLRYVVPLALIGLYCRYSFPFVPTTALLAALLGACLYLRLDAKTNGGAIGTFVALCLILYIAAAGAVLVFAVVCGLHEVLVKRRGGPALAQLAVGMAMPYVVGGLIYGVRILDASCRLTPMSWELLSRNSFRGVAKPVWGLFLFVPATAAILGIMGLATARRNSSKPPGGRLKLPLWTQSLRANLPTVALVASTAGVVLFCRTPARKNTLLADYFSRQGMWDQVLALGRRSPYQYTVCHAVDRALCHLDRLGDEMFEFPQHPTALLLTDPAVEPLWQKFDTCLDLGLVNQA
;
A
#
# COMPACT_ATOMS: atom_id res chain seq x y z
N MET A 1 51.48 -67.13 54.07
CA MET A 1 52.31 -65.96 54.41
C MET A 1 52.14 -64.88 53.35
N ALA A 2 52.21 -63.62 53.74
CA ALA A 2 51.32 -62.57 53.25
C ALA A 2 51.69 -61.93 51.90
N SER A 3 50.62 -61.65 51.16
CA SER A 3 50.52 -60.96 49.87
C SER A 3 50.74 -59.44 50.01
N ARG A 4 51.56 -58.86 49.12
CA ARG A 4 51.84 -57.43 49.04
C ARG A 4 50.72 -56.71 48.27
N LYS A 5 50.03 -55.79 48.96
CA LYS A 5 49.05 -54.84 48.40
C LYS A 5 49.71 -53.75 47.53
N PRO A 6 49.06 -53.30 46.43
CA PRO A 6 49.51 -52.15 45.65
C PRO A 6 49.06 -50.81 46.26
N ARG A 7 49.94 -49.80 46.16
CA ARG A 7 49.77 -48.42 46.64
C ARG A 7 48.77 -47.63 45.77
N ALA A 8 47.85 -46.93 46.43
CA ALA A 8 46.87 -46.03 45.85
C ALA A 8 47.49 -44.70 45.36
N LYS A 9 47.00 -44.17 44.24
CA LYS A 9 47.35 -42.84 43.69
C LYS A 9 46.55 -41.73 44.39
N PRO A 10 47.14 -40.53 44.59
CA PRO A 10 46.49 -39.42 45.28
C PRO A 10 45.42 -38.73 44.41
N LYS A 11 44.34 -38.33 45.07
CA LYS A 11 43.16 -37.64 44.53
C LYS A 11 43.48 -36.13 44.39
N PRO A 12 43.20 -35.47 43.25
CA PRO A 12 43.42 -34.03 43.13
C PRO A 12 42.38 -33.21 43.92
N PRO A 13 42.75 -31.99 44.37
CA PRO A 13 41.92 -31.18 45.27
C PRO A 13 40.72 -30.53 44.56
N ASN A 14 39.58 -30.57 45.25
CA ASN A 14 38.33 -29.88 44.91
C ASN A 14 38.55 -28.37 44.77
N ARG A 15 38.31 -27.81 43.58
CA ARG A 15 38.08 -26.37 43.41
C ARG A 15 36.58 -26.10 43.56
N PRO A 16 36.17 -25.05 44.30
CA PRO A 16 34.77 -24.65 44.40
C PRO A 16 34.27 -24.10 43.04
N PRO A 17 32.95 -24.17 42.78
CA PRO A 17 32.37 -23.74 41.52
C PRO A 17 32.48 -22.22 41.42
N VAL A 18 33.18 -21.75 40.37
CA VAL A 18 33.17 -20.35 39.98
C VAL A 18 31.76 -20.03 39.50
N ASP A 19 31.12 -19.07 40.16
CA ASP A 19 29.82 -18.53 39.82
C ASP A 19 29.77 -18.23 38.32
N ALA A 20 28.89 -18.96 37.63
CA ALA A 20 28.58 -18.69 36.25
C ALA A 20 27.79 -17.38 36.20
N VAL A 21 28.52 -16.27 36.10
CA VAL A 21 27.98 -14.97 35.70
C VAL A 21 27.31 -15.20 34.34
N ASN A 22 25.98 -15.34 34.39
CA ASN A 22 25.10 -15.32 33.23
C ASN A 22 25.27 -13.96 32.56
N THR A 23 26.27 -13.88 31.67
CA THR A 23 26.35 -12.82 30.69
C THR A 23 25.17 -13.06 29.76
N GLU A 24 24.09 -12.31 29.97
CA GLU A 24 23.00 -12.15 29.01
C GLU A 24 23.61 -11.90 27.64
N ARG A 25 23.71 -12.95 26.83
CA ARG A 25 24.11 -12.82 25.43
C ARG A 25 22.98 -12.09 24.75
N LEU A 26 23.11 -10.77 24.65
CA LEU A 26 22.32 -9.95 23.75
C LEU A 26 22.24 -10.69 22.40
N PRO A 27 21.04 -10.90 21.85
CA PRO A 27 20.86 -11.73 20.67
C PRO A 27 21.74 -11.18 19.54
N GLN A 28 22.78 -11.95 19.17
CA GLN A 28 23.67 -11.58 18.08
C GLN A 28 22.86 -11.56 16.77
N VAL A 29 22.38 -10.39 16.39
CA VAL A 29 21.68 -10.17 15.12
C VAL A 29 22.65 -10.54 13.99
N SER A 30 22.30 -11.59 13.24
CA SER A 30 23.13 -12.14 12.18
C SER A 30 23.48 -11.05 11.15
N ARG A 31 24.68 -11.09 10.55
CA ARG A 31 25.10 -10.11 9.52
C ARG A 31 24.10 -10.02 8.36
N ALA A 32 23.42 -11.13 8.03
CA ALA A 32 22.38 -11.17 7.01
C ALA A 32 21.12 -10.39 7.40
N ASP A 33 20.74 -10.37 8.68
CA ASP A 33 19.61 -9.56 9.17
C ASP A 33 19.91 -8.06 9.10
N ARG A 34 21.13 -7.66 9.44
CA ARG A 34 21.54 -6.25 9.34
C ARG A 34 21.54 -5.76 7.90
N PHE A 35 22.14 -6.51 6.97
CA PHE A 35 22.12 -6.14 5.55
C PHE A 35 20.69 -6.04 4.98
N ARG A 36 19.79 -6.92 5.45
CA ARG A 36 18.36 -6.86 5.10
C ARG A 36 17.67 -5.60 5.61
N ALA A 37 17.92 -5.22 6.87
CA ALA A 37 17.36 -4.02 7.46
C ALA A 37 17.85 -2.77 6.72
N VAL A 38 19.16 -2.69 6.45
CA VAL A 38 19.76 -1.60 5.66
C VAL A 38 19.13 -1.52 4.28
N ARG A 39 18.98 -2.63 3.55
CA ARG A 39 18.33 -2.62 2.22
C ARG A 39 16.90 -2.10 2.26
N SER A 40 16.10 -2.53 3.24
CA SER A 40 14.74 -2.02 3.41
C SER A 40 14.73 -0.53 3.72
N LEU A 41 15.62 -0.07 4.61
CA LEU A 41 15.74 1.33 5.00
C LEU A 41 16.13 2.19 3.81
N VAL A 42 17.10 1.76 3.01
CA VAL A 42 17.50 2.44 1.77
C VAL A 42 16.34 2.48 0.77
N PHE A 43 15.65 1.36 0.56
CA PHE A 43 14.49 1.31 -0.35
C PHE A 43 13.38 2.28 0.08
N PHE A 44 13.02 2.30 1.37
CA PHE A 44 11.97 3.20 1.86
C PHE A 44 12.44 4.66 1.93
N GLY A 45 13.74 4.92 2.11
CA GLY A 45 14.33 6.25 1.95
C GLY A 45 14.18 6.76 0.53
N PHE A 46 14.51 5.95 -0.47
CA PHE A 46 14.28 6.29 -1.88
C PHE A 46 12.79 6.42 -2.21
N PHE A 47 11.95 5.52 -1.69
CA PHE A 47 10.50 5.58 -1.83
C PHE A 47 9.98 6.93 -1.32
N TYR A 48 10.36 7.32 -0.11
CA TYR A 48 9.99 8.59 0.50
C TYR A 48 10.42 9.79 -0.36
N LEU A 49 11.70 9.84 -0.75
CA LEU A 49 12.23 10.93 -1.57
C LEU A 49 11.53 11.00 -2.94
N TYR A 50 11.25 9.86 -3.55
CA TYR A 50 10.56 9.79 -4.83
C TYR A 50 9.10 10.28 -4.72
N PHE A 51 8.39 9.95 -3.64
CA PHE A 51 7.05 10.49 -3.40
C PHE A 51 7.06 12.00 -3.10
N ALA A 52 8.05 12.47 -2.34
CA ALA A 52 8.16 13.89 -1.97
C ALA A 52 8.54 14.79 -3.17
N VAL A 53 9.51 14.37 -3.99
CA VAL A 53 10.08 15.21 -5.06
C VAL A 53 9.69 14.73 -6.47
N GLY A 54 9.72 13.41 -6.69
CA GLY A 54 9.48 12.81 -7.99
C GLY A 54 8.02 12.90 -8.41
N ILE A 55 7.12 12.37 -7.58
CA ILE A 55 5.66 12.43 -7.79
C ILE A 55 5.14 13.80 -7.35
N ASP A 56 5.67 14.35 -6.26
CA ASP A 56 5.12 15.52 -5.56
C ASP A 56 3.64 15.31 -5.20
N VAL A 57 3.41 14.58 -4.11
CA VAL A 57 2.05 14.22 -3.64
C VAL A 57 1.14 15.41 -3.36
N ARG A 58 1.69 16.61 -3.19
CA ARG A 58 0.91 17.84 -3.03
C ARG A 58 0.06 18.18 -4.24
N LEU A 59 0.48 17.73 -5.43
CA LEU A 59 -0.32 17.86 -6.64
C LEU A 59 -1.64 17.09 -6.56
N LEU A 60 -1.71 16.03 -5.75
CA LEU A 60 -2.96 15.28 -5.53
C LEU A 60 -3.95 16.04 -4.64
N TYR A 61 -3.45 16.89 -3.74
CA TYR A 61 -4.27 17.75 -2.89
C TYR A 61 -4.84 18.93 -3.69
N HIS A 62 -4.01 19.56 -4.52
CA HIS A 62 -4.40 20.78 -5.25
C HIS A 62 -4.98 20.54 -6.65
N GLY A 63 -4.99 19.32 -7.15
CA GLY A 63 -5.40 18.99 -8.52
C GLY A 63 -6.90 19.08 -8.80
N CYS A 64 -7.58 20.16 -8.38
CA CYS A 64 -9.03 20.27 -8.32
C CYS A 64 -9.74 19.77 -9.59
N GLY A 65 -10.67 18.84 -9.41
CA GLY A 65 -11.42 18.19 -10.48
C GLY A 65 -10.68 17.05 -11.19
N TRP A 66 -9.35 17.12 -11.29
CA TRP A 66 -8.52 16.05 -11.87
C TRP A 66 -8.34 14.85 -10.95
N VAL A 67 -8.49 15.08 -9.64
CA VAL A 67 -8.56 14.05 -8.58
C VAL A 67 -9.93 14.13 -7.94
N ASP A 68 -10.93 13.58 -8.64
CA ASP A 68 -12.34 13.52 -8.22
C ASP A 68 -12.60 12.66 -6.97
N ASN A 69 -11.57 12.01 -6.44
CA ASN A 69 -11.68 11.10 -5.32
C ASN A 69 -10.93 11.51 -4.04
N PHE A 70 -10.47 12.76 -3.97
CA PHE A 70 -9.84 13.30 -2.77
C PHE A 70 -10.89 13.60 -1.68
N PRO A 71 -10.73 13.10 -0.44
CA PRO A 71 -11.73 13.28 0.60
C PRO A 71 -11.64 14.65 1.28
N CYS A 72 -12.78 15.30 1.46
CA CYS A 72 -12.92 16.44 2.37
C CYS A 72 -12.83 15.97 3.82
N PHE A 73 -12.31 16.83 4.71
CA PHE A 73 -12.21 16.49 6.13
C PHE A 73 -12.58 17.68 7.01
N TYR A 74 -13.46 17.43 7.99
CA TYR A 74 -13.80 18.37 9.03
C TYR A 74 -13.62 17.71 10.40
N ARG A 75 -13.14 18.46 11.40
CA ARG A 75 -12.92 17.95 12.76
C ARG A 75 -14.19 17.84 13.61
N GLY A 76 -15.34 18.30 13.11
CA GLY A 76 -16.59 18.36 13.87
C GLY A 76 -17.16 16.99 14.22
N TRP A 77 -17.77 16.88 15.40
CA TRP A 77 -18.37 15.63 15.88
C TRP A 77 -19.48 15.11 14.96
N GLY A 78 -20.34 16.00 14.43
CA GLY A 78 -21.38 15.62 13.47
C GLY A 78 -20.82 15.02 12.18
N PHE A 79 -19.65 15.48 11.73
CA PHE A 79 -18.95 14.89 10.59
C PHE A 79 -18.50 13.46 10.94
N PHE A 80 -17.86 13.25 12.09
CA PHE A 80 -17.42 11.93 12.54
C PHE A 80 -18.60 10.94 12.73
N GLN A 81 -19.71 11.37 13.34
CA GLN A 81 -20.91 10.54 13.49
C GLN A 81 -21.47 10.07 12.14
N SER A 82 -21.37 10.92 11.11
CA SER A 82 -21.80 10.58 9.74
C SER A 82 -20.95 9.48 9.11
N PHE A 83 -19.71 9.26 9.57
CA PHE A 83 -18.90 8.10 9.17
C PHE A 83 -19.29 6.86 9.96
N LEU A 84 -19.55 6.96 11.27
CA LEU A 84 -19.93 5.82 12.09
C LEU A 84 -21.26 5.17 11.66
N SER A 85 -22.14 5.92 11.01
CA SER A 85 -23.40 5.42 10.47
C SER A 85 -23.23 4.56 9.21
N ARG A 86 -22.00 4.35 8.72
CA ARG A 86 -21.72 3.56 7.51
C ARG A 86 -20.63 2.52 7.78
N PRO A 87 -20.72 1.32 7.19
CA PRO A 87 -19.67 0.33 7.34
C PRO A 87 -18.38 0.86 6.71
N GLY A 88 -17.24 0.69 7.39
CA GLY A 88 -15.96 1.18 6.90
C GLY A 88 -15.65 2.65 7.23
N GLY A 89 -16.59 3.35 7.87
CA GLY A 89 -16.47 4.78 8.12
C GLY A 89 -15.26 5.18 8.96
N ILE A 90 -14.79 4.30 9.87
CA ILE A 90 -13.60 4.58 10.70
C ILE A 90 -12.35 4.73 9.81
N ILE A 91 -12.15 3.80 8.87
CA ILE A 91 -11.02 3.88 7.94
C ILE A 91 -11.21 5.00 6.92
N GLU A 92 -12.44 5.26 6.45
CA GLU A 92 -12.73 6.43 5.60
C GLU A 92 -12.36 7.74 6.31
N TYR A 93 -12.76 7.90 7.58
CA TYR A 93 -12.46 9.08 8.39
C TYR A 93 -10.95 9.22 8.65
N LEU A 94 -10.28 8.12 9.04
CA LEU A 94 -8.84 8.10 9.25
C LEU A 94 -8.08 8.43 7.95
N ALA A 95 -8.51 7.86 6.83
CA ALA A 95 -7.93 8.13 5.52
C ALA A 95 -8.18 9.58 5.10
N ALA A 96 -9.35 10.15 5.37
CA ALA A 96 -9.66 11.56 5.08
C ALA A 96 -8.79 12.51 5.90
N TRP A 97 -8.58 12.20 7.19
CA TRP A 97 -7.68 12.96 8.05
C TRP A 97 -6.23 12.88 7.57
N LEU A 98 -5.73 11.66 7.32
CA LEU A 98 -4.38 11.44 6.81
C LEU A 98 -4.18 12.04 5.41
N ALA A 99 -5.21 12.07 4.57
CA ALA A 99 -5.15 12.71 3.26
C ALA A 99 -4.84 14.20 3.38
N GLN A 100 -5.27 14.89 4.44
CA GLN A 100 -4.95 16.32 4.63
C GLN A 100 -3.44 16.59 4.73
N SER A 101 -2.65 15.58 5.13
CA SER A 101 -1.18 15.71 5.13
C SER A 101 -0.58 15.93 3.74
N PHE A 102 -1.32 15.59 2.68
CA PHE A 102 -0.89 15.76 1.29
C PHE A 102 -0.80 17.23 0.90
N TYR A 103 -1.33 18.17 1.70
CA TYR A 103 -1.06 19.59 1.52
C TYR A 103 0.45 19.89 1.45
N TYR A 104 1.25 19.20 2.27
CA TYR A 104 2.71 19.29 2.23
C TYR A 104 3.30 18.06 1.53
N SER A 105 4.18 18.28 0.55
CA SER A 105 4.81 17.20 -0.24
C SER A 105 5.58 16.21 0.63
N TRP A 106 6.34 16.70 1.60
CA TRP A 106 7.15 15.89 2.51
C TRP A 106 6.32 15.10 3.53
N LEU A 107 5.20 15.66 4.01
CA LEU A 107 4.37 15.03 5.03
C LEU A 107 3.45 13.97 4.40
N GLY A 108 2.81 14.28 3.27
CA GLY A 108 2.04 13.30 2.51
C GLY A 108 2.91 12.13 2.06
N ALA A 109 4.16 12.39 1.64
CA ALA A 109 5.11 11.33 1.31
C ALA A 109 5.44 10.45 2.52
N ALA A 110 5.53 11.02 3.73
CA ALA A 110 5.76 10.26 4.96
C ALA A 110 4.58 9.31 5.24
N VAL A 111 3.35 9.80 5.09
CA VAL A 111 2.13 9.02 5.29
C VAL A 111 2.03 7.86 4.31
N VAL A 112 2.25 8.10 3.00
CA VAL A 112 2.22 7.02 1.99
C VAL A 112 3.37 6.03 2.21
N THR A 113 4.54 6.50 2.62
CA THR A 113 5.68 5.63 2.95
C THR A 113 5.37 4.74 4.16
N ALA A 114 4.78 5.30 5.22
CA ALA A 114 4.35 4.55 6.39
C ALA A 114 3.30 3.48 6.03
N GLN A 115 2.34 3.84 5.17
CA GLN A 115 1.34 2.90 4.66
C GLN A 115 1.99 1.76 3.85
N ALA A 116 2.87 2.09 2.91
CA ALA A 116 3.60 1.12 2.09
C ALA A 116 4.48 0.20 2.94
N TRP A 117 5.12 0.75 3.98
CA TRP A 117 5.91 -0.01 4.93
C TRP A 117 5.05 -0.95 5.77
N GLY A 118 3.88 -0.50 6.24
CA GLY A 118 2.90 -1.34 6.94
C GLY A 118 2.45 -2.52 6.08
N LEU A 119 2.10 -2.27 4.81
CA LEU A 119 1.71 -3.32 3.86
C LEU A 119 2.84 -4.31 3.58
N TRP A 120 4.06 -3.81 3.40
CA TRP A 120 5.27 -4.61 3.24
C TRP A 120 5.54 -5.50 4.46
N ALA A 121 5.37 -4.94 5.66
CA ALA A 121 5.61 -5.67 6.92
C ALA A 121 4.56 -6.77 7.11
N CYS A 122 3.28 -6.46 6.92
CA CYS A 122 2.19 -7.44 7.02
C CYS A 122 2.36 -8.56 5.99
N THR A 123 2.64 -8.22 4.74
CA THR A 123 2.92 -9.22 3.68
C THR A 123 4.10 -10.11 4.06
N GLY A 124 5.16 -9.55 4.63
CA GLY A 124 6.32 -10.31 5.11
C GLY A 124 5.97 -11.28 6.24
N LEU A 125 5.15 -10.86 7.20
CA LEU A 125 4.67 -11.71 8.31
C LEU A 125 3.79 -12.85 7.79
N LEU A 126 2.88 -12.55 6.86
CA LEU A 126 2.03 -13.56 6.23
C LEU A 126 2.85 -14.57 5.43
N LEU A 127 3.75 -14.12 4.56
CA LEU A 127 4.62 -15.02 3.79
C LEU A 127 5.46 -15.93 4.71
N LYS A 128 5.92 -15.42 5.86
CA LYS A 128 6.62 -16.22 6.87
C LYS A 128 5.70 -17.27 7.50
N ALA A 129 4.44 -16.92 7.82
CA ALA A 129 3.46 -17.85 8.36
C ALA A 129 3.14 -19.00 7.39
N PHE A 130 3.11 -18.73 6.08
CA PHE A 130 2.94 -19.75 5.04
C PHE A 130 4.24 -20.52 4.70
N GLY A 131 5.33 -20.33 5.46
CA GLY A 131 6.61 -21.05 5.25
C GLY A 131 7.42 -20.59 4.03
N ALA A 132 7.05 -19.48 3.39
CA ALA A 132 7.64 -18.99 2.16
C ALA A 132 8.81 -18.00 2.39
N ASP A 133 9.69 -18.33 3.33
CA ASP A 133 10.84 -17.51 3.69
C ASP A 133 11.84 -17.28 2.53
N ARG A 134 11.80 -18.13 1.50
CA ARG A 134 12.63 -17.99 0.30
C ARG A 134 12.09 -16.94 -0.68
N LEU A 135 10.78 -16.66 -0.65
CA LEU A 135 10.12 -15.67 -1.52
C LEU A 135 9.99 -14.30 -0.85
N ARG A 136 10.84 -13.99 0.14
CA ARG A 136 10.88 -12.69 0.82
C ARG A 136 11.14 -11.49 -0.10
N GLY A 137 11.47 -11.68 -1.38
CA GLY A 137 11.48 -10.58 -2.37
C GLY A 137 10.08 -10.10 -2.74
N LEU A 138 9.08 -10.98 -2.67
CA LEU A 138 7.71 -10.72 -3.10
C LEU A 138 7.02 -9.63 -2.24
N ARG A 139 7.48 -9.42 -1.01
CA ARG A 139 7.01 -8.34 -0.13
C ARG A 139 7.18 -6.93 -0.73
N TYR A 140 8.12 -6.74 -1.66
CA TYR A 140 8.34 -5.45 -2.32
C TYR A 140 7.37 -5.19 -3.47
N VAL A 141 6.63 -6.21 -3.93
CA VAL A 141 5.62 -6.05 -5.00
C VAL A 141 4.56 -5.02 -4.59
N VAL A 142 4.13 -5.03 -3.34
CA VAL A 142 3.08 -4.12 -2.84
C VAL A 142 3.55 -2.65 -2.85
N PRO A 143 4.70 -2.26 -2.25
CA PRO A 143 5.25 -0.91 -2.41
C PRO A 143 5.50 -0.52 -3.87
N LEU A 144 6.02 -1.41 -4.71
CA LEU A 144 6.25 -1.12 -6.13
C LEU A 144 4.94 -0.84 -6.87
N ALA A 145 3.88 -1.61 -6.59
CA ALA A 145 2.56 -1.37 -7.15
C ALA A 145 2.01 0.00 -6.72
N LEU A 146 2.24 0.41 -5.47
CA LEU A 146 1.87 1.77 -5.01
C LEU A 146 2.61 2.86 -5.78
N ILE A 147 3.92 2.71 -6.05
CA ILE A 147 4.65 3.67 -6.90
C ILE A 147 3.96 3.77 -8.27
N GLY A 148 3.66 2.64 -8.90
CA GLY A 148 3.01 2.62 -10.22
C GLY A 148 1.62 3.28 -10.23
N LEU A 149 0.84 3.07 -9.16
CA LEU A 149 -0.49 3.67 -8.97
C LEU A 149 -0.40 5.21 -8.84
N TYR A 150 0.51 5.69 -7.99
CA TYR A 150 0.66 7.12 -7.74
C TYR A 150 1.40 7.87 -8.86
N CYS A 151 2.24 7.20 -9.66
CA CYS A 151 2.84 7.79 -10.87
C CYS A 151 1.79 8.20 -11.93
N ARG A 152 0.59 7.59 -11.87
CA ARG A 152 -0.55 7.94 -12.72
C ARG A 152 -1.42 9.07 -12.13
N TYR A 153 -1.01 9.66 -11.00
CA TYR A 153 -1.77 10.68 -10.26
C TYR A 153 -3.22 10.27 -9.94
N SER A 154 -3.42 8.99 -9.65
CA SER A 154 -4.67 8.49 -9.07
C SER A 154 -4.53 8.41 -7.55
N PHE A 155 -5.64 8.55 -6.83
CA PHE A 155 -5.64 8.55 -5.36
C PHE A 155 -6.32 7.30 -4.76
N PRO A 156 -5.74 6.08 -4.87
CA PRO A 156 -6.32 4.87 -4.28
C PRO A 156 -6.05 4.76 -2.76
N PHE A 157 -5.97 5.88 -2.05
CA PHE A 157 -5.51 5.93 -0.66
C PHE A 157 -6.48 5.19 0.29
N VAL A 158 -7.77 5.46 0.17
CA VAL A 158 -8.81 4.83 1.00
C VAL A 158 -8.88 3.29 0.84
N PRO A 159 -8.95 2.70 -0.36
CA PRO A 159 -8.97 1.24 -0.48
C PRO A 159 -7.64 0.60 -0.04
N THR A 160 -6.52 1.28 -0.21
CA THR A 160 -5.21 0.76 0.25
C THR A 160 -5.03 0.84 1.76
N THR A 161 -5.64 1.81 2.45
CA THR A 161 -5.67 1.84 3.94
C THR A 161 -6.61 0.77 4.49
N ALA A 162 -7.75 0.52 3.83
CA ALA A 162 -8.64 -0.58 4.18
C ALA A 162 -7.96 -1.95 4.01
N LEU A 163 -7.20 -2.15 2.92
CA LEU A 163 -6.38 -3.34 2.73
C LEU A 163 -5.33 -3.50 3.84
N LEU A 164 -4.65 -2.41 4.22
CA LEU A 164 -3.68 -2.44 5.33
C LEU A 164 -4.35 -2.87 6.64
N ALA A 165 -5.53 -2.33 6.96
CA ALA A 165 -6.29 -2.73 8.14
C ALA A 165 -6.65 -4.22 8.13
N ALA A 166 -7.11 -4.75 6.99
CA ALA A 166 -7.42 -6.17 6.83
C ALA A 166 -6.18 -7.06 7.04
N LEU A 167 -5.02 -6.68 6.48
CA LEU A 167 -3.78 -7.42 6.64
C LEU A 167 -3.21 -7.33 8.06
N LEU A 168 -3.36 -6.18 8.74
CA LEU A 168 -3.01 -6.04 10.16
C LEU A 168 -3.89 -6.95 11.02
N GLY A 169 -5.19 -6.99 10.74
CA GLY A 169 -6.13 -7.91 11.37
C GLY A 169 -5.71 -9.38 11.19
N ALA A 170 -5.31 -9.76 9.97
CA ALA A 170 -4.83 -11.12 9.69
C ALA A 170 -3.55 -11.42 10.48
N CYS A 171 -2.60 -10.48 10.53
CA CYS A 171 -1.38 -10.63 11.31
C CYS A 171 -1.68 -10.75 12.81
N LEU A 172 -2.65 -10.01 13.33
CA LEU A 172 -3.08 -10.09 14.72
C LEU A 172 -3.70 -11.45 15.03
N TYR A 173 -4.61 -11.95 14.18
CA TYR A 173 -5.19 -13.29 14.30
C TYR A 173 -4.11 -14.37 14.38
N LEU A 174 -3.11 -14.31 13.50
CA LEU A 174 -1.99 -15.26 13.49
C LEU A 174 -1.11 -15.17 14.74
N ARG A 175 -0.97 -13.98 15.34
CA ARG A 175 -0.19 -13.79 16.57
C ARG A 175 -0.90 -14.30 17.82
N LEU A 176 -2.24 -14.23 17.86
CA LEU A 176 -3.03 -14.71 18.99
C LEU A 176 -3.02 -16.25 19.09
N ASP A 177 -2.72 -16.95 17.98
CA ASP A 177 -2.56 -18.40 17.84
C ASP A 177 -3.36 -19.25 18.86
N ALA A 178 -4.69 -19.15 18.77
CA ALA A 178 -5.57 -19.90 19.66
C ALA A 178 -5.40 -21.42 19.43
N LYS A 179 -5.11 -22.15 20.52
CA LYS A 179 -4.85 -23.60 20.48
C LYS A 179 -6.13 -24.42 20.26
N THR A 180 -7.24 -23.97 20.84
CA THR A 180 -8.55 -24.63 20.75
C THR A 180 -9.34 -24.16 19.53
N ASN A 181 -10.15 -25.04 18.93
CA ASN A 181 -10.98 -24.70 17.77
C ASN A 181 -11.99 -23.59 18.12
N GLY A 182 -12.62 -23.66 19.30
CA GLY A 182 -13.54 -22.63 19.78
C GLY A 182 -12.86 -21.28 20.00
N GLY A 183 -11.64 -21.26 20.54
CA GLY A 183 -10.86 -20.02 20.71
C GLY A 183 -10.47 -19.39 19.37
N ALA A 184 -10.08 -20.20 18.38
CA ALA A 184 -9.76 -19.74 17.03
C ALA A 184 -10.98 -19.14 16.32
N ILE A 185 -12.15 -19.77 16.46
CA ILE A 185 -13.41 -19.25 15.89
C ILE A 185 -13.82 -17.96 16.62
N GLY A 186 -13.79 -17.95 17.96
CA GLY A 186 -14.17 -16.77 18.76
C GLY A 186 -13.29 -15.54 18.48
N THR A 187 -11.97 -15.73 18.44
CA THR A 187 -11.03 -14.65 18.07
C THR A 187 -11.24 -14.16 16.64
N PHE A 188 -11.50 -15.07 15.69
CA PHE A 188 -11.83 -14.70 14.32
C PHE A 188 -13.12 -13.88 14.24
N VAL A 189 -14.20 -14.32 14.90
CA VAL A 189 -15.49 -13.61 14.89
C VAL A 189 -15.34 -12.20 15.47
N ALA A 190 -14.66 -12.07 16.61
CA ALA A 190 -14.41 -10.77 17.24
C ALA A 190 -13.62 -9.82 16.32
N LEU A 191 -12.51 -10.30 15.73
CA LEU A 191 -11.70 -9.51 14.81
C LEU A 191 -12.47 -9.18 13.52
N CYS A 192 -13.24 -10.13 12.99
CA CYS A 192 -14.06 -9.94 11.79
C CYS A 192 -15.11 -8.85 12.00
N LEU A 193 -15.77 -8.83 13.16
CA LEU A 193 -16.76 -7.81 13.50
C LEU A 193 -16.10 -6.41 13.60
N ILE A 194 -15.00 -6.30 14.34
CA ILE A 194 -14.26 -5.04 14.50
C ILE A 194 -13.77 -4.53 13.13
N LEU A 195 -13.19 -5.42 12.31
CA LEU A 195 -12.69 -5.08 10.98
C LEU A 195 -13.80 -4.72 10.01
N TYR A 196 -14.97 -5.34 10.10
CA TYR A 196 -16.08 -5.01 9.22
C TYR A 196 -16.63 -3.61 9.51
N ILE A 197 -16.81 -3.27 10.80
CA ILE A 197 -17.19 -1.92 11.21
C ILE A 197 -16.13 -0.91 10.74
N ALA A 198 -14.84 -1.24 10.90
CA ALA A 198 -13.76 -0.32 10.57
C ALA A 198 -13.44 -0.19 9.07
N ALA A 199 -13.45 -1.29 8.31
CA ALA A 199 -12.90 -1.41 6.95
C ALA A 199 -13.86 -2.04 5.92
N ALA A 200 -15.11 -2.31 6.30
CA ALA A 200 -16.18 -2.83 5.43
C ALA A 200 -15.74 -4.07 4.62
N GLY A 201 -15.83 -3.99 3.28
CA GLY A 201 -15.58 -5.11 2.36
C GLY A 201 -14.14 -5.64 2.38
N ALA A 202 -13.17 -4.86 2.87
CA ALA A 202 -11.80 -5.35 3.03
C ALA A 202 -11.70 -6.54 4.01
N VAL A 203 -12.71 -6.76 4.86
CA VAL A 203 -12.81 -7.94 5.74
C VAL A 203 -12.80 -9.25 4.96
N LEU A 204 -13.23 -9.26 3.69
CA LEU A 204 -13.20 -10.46 2.84
C LEU A 204 -11.77 -10.94 2.60
N VAL A 205 -10.82 -10.01 2.41
CA VAL A 205 -9.40 -10.36 2.28
C VAL A 205 -8.89 -10.99 3.58
N PHE A 206 -9.26 -10.42 4.74
CA PHE A 206 -8.94 -10.99 6.04
C PHE A 206 -9.50 -12.42 6.19
N ALA A 207 -10.79 -12.62 5.88
CA ALA A 207 -11.46 -13.91 5.99
C ALA A 207 -10.79 -14.98 5.11
N VAL A 208 -10.48 -14.64 3.86
CA VAL A 208 -9.82 -15.55 2.92
C VAL A 208 -8.41 -15.91 3.40
N VAL A 209 -7.61 -14.93 3.83
CA VAL A 209 -6.23 -15.19 4.29
C VAL A 209 -6.22 -16.07 5.55
N CYS A 210 -7.10 -15.80 6.52
CA CYS A 210 -7.22 -16.61 7.73
C CYS A 210 -7.72 -18.04 7.44
N GLY A 211 -8.75 -18.17 6.59
CA GLY A 211 -9.26 -19.48 6.16
C GLY A 211 -8.19 -20.29 5.43
N LEU A 212 -7.46 -19.68 4.49
CA LEU A 212 -6.34 -20.33 3.80
C LEU A 212 -5.25 -20.77 4.77
N HIS A 213 -4.93 -19.97 5.79
CA HIS A 213 -3.97 -20.36 6.81
C HIS A 213 -4.42 -21.59 7.61
N GLU A 214 -5.67 -21.62 8.07
CA GLU A 214 -6.21 -22.76 8.82
C GLU A 214 -6.27 -24.05 7.97
N VAL A 215 -6.67 -23.97 6.70
CA VAL A 215 -6.69 -25.14 5.78
C VAL A 215 -5.29 -25.59 5.41
N LEU A 216 -4.44 -24.67 4.91
CA LEU A 216 -3.20 -25.04 4.23
C LEU A 216 -2.04 -25.25 5.20
N VAL A 217 -1.99 -24.49 6.30
CA VAL A 217 -0.91 -24.56 7.29
C VAL A 217 -1.29 -25.44 8.47
N LYS A 218 -2.42 -25.17 9.12
CA LYS A 218 -2.87 -25.94 10.31
C LYS A 218 -3.59 -27.24 9.96
N ARG A 219 -4.00 -27.45 8.70
CA ARG A 219 -4.74 -28.63 8.20
C ARG A 219 -6.07 -28.86 8.93
N ARG A 220 -6.69 -27.78 9.42
CA ARG A 220 -7.98 -27.83 10.13
C ARG A 220 -9.11 -27.32 9.22
N GLY A 221 -9.72 -28.22 8.46
CA GLY A 221 -10.79 -27.86 7.52
C GLY A 221 -12.06 -27.31 8.17
N GLY A 222 -12.45 -27.88 9.32
CA GLY A 222 -13.65 -27.46 10.07
C GLY A 222 -13.67 -25.99 10.46
N PRO A 223 -12.71 -25.48 11.27
CA PRO A 223 -12.68 -24.07 11.65
C PRO A 223 -12.48 -23.16 10.44
N ALA A 224 -11.75 -23.59 9.41
CA ALA A 224 -11.58 -22.77 8.22
C ALA A 224 -12.88 -22.56 7.44
N LEU A 225 -13.70 -23.61 7.28
CA LEU A 225 -15.01 -23.51 6.66
C LEU A 225 -15.92 -22.57 7.46
N ALA A 226 -15.91 -22.69 8.78
CA ALA A 226 -16.66 -21.81 9.67
C ALA A 226 -16.21 -20.34 9.54
N GLN A 227 -14.90 -20.08 9.46
CA GLN A 227 -14.35 -18.73 9.30
C GLN A 227 -14.72 -18.11 7.95
N LEU A 228 -14.65 -18.88 6.86
CA LEU A 228 -15.09 -18.40 5.54
C LEU A 228 -16.59 -18.13 5.51
N ALA A 229 -17.39 -19.01 6.11
CA ALA A 229 -18.84 -18.82 6.23
C ALA A 229 -19.17 -17.55 7.04
N VAL A 230 -18.53 -17.35 8.18
CA VAL A 230 -18.68 -16.14 9.01
C VAL A 230 -18.23 -14.90 8.24
N GLY A 231 -17.09 -14.96 7.54
CA GLY A 231 -16.58 -13.83 6.75
C GLY A 231 -17.52 -13.42 5.61
N MET A 232 -18.17 -14.39 4.95
CA MET A 232 -19.18 -14.13 3.92
C MET A 232 -20.52 -13.66 4.51
N ALA A 233 -20.91 -14.18 5.68
CA ALA A 233 -22.13 -13.78 6.36
C ALA A 233 -22.03 -12.38 6.99
N MET A 234 -20.82 -11.94 7.38
CA MET A 234 -20.64 -10.67 8.11
C MET A 234 -21.15 -9.44 7.33
N PRO A 235 -20.84 -9.24 6.03
CA PRO A 235 -21.42 -8.16 5.24
C PRO A 235 -22.95 -8.24 5.13
N TYR A 236 -23.50 -9.45 5.05
CA TYR A 236 -24.95 -9.65 4.97
C TYR A 236 -25.65 -9.29 6.29
N VAL A 237 -25.15 -9.81 7.41
CA VAL A 237 -25.76 -9.61 8.73
C VAL A 237 -25.55 -8.18 9.20
N VAL A 238 -24.29 -7.71 9.28
CA VAL A 238 -24.01 -6.38 9.85
C VAL A 238 -24.31 -5.29 8.81
N GLY A 239 -23.90 -5.47 7.55
CA GLY A 239 -24.16 -4.48 6.51
C GLY A 239 -25.63 -4.37 6.11
N GLY A 240 -26.30 -5.50 5.92
CA GLY A 240 -27.70 -5.54 5.52
C GLY A 240 -28.66 -5.21 6.66
N LEU A 241 -28.52 -5.86 7.83
CA LEU A 241 -29.51 -5.72 8.91
C LEU A 241 -29.26 -4.51 9.81
N ILE A 242 -28.01 -4.20 10.15
CA ILE A 242 -27.69 -3.10 11.09
C ILE A 242 -27.59 -1.78 10.33
N TYR A 243 -26.87 -1.76 9.22
CA TYR A 243 -26.63 -0.53 8.45
C TYR A 243 -27.65 -0.29 7.33
N GLY A 244 -28.53 -1.26 7.01
CA GLY A 244 -29.56 -1.10 5.97
C GLY A 244 -28.99 -0.94 4.55
N VAL A 245 -27.75 -1.38 4.31
CA VAL A 245 -27.07 -1.20 3.02
C VAL A 245 -27.38 -2.38 2.09
N ARG A 246 -27.50 -2.12 0.78
CA ARG A 246 -27.63 -3.18 -0.24
C ARG A 246 -26.49 -4.19 -0.11
N ILE A 247 -26.80 -5.48 -0.21
CA ILE A 247 -25.84 -6.58 0.06
C ILE A 247 -24.56 -6.48 -0.77
N LEU A 248 -24.68 -6.12 -2.06
CA LEU A 248 -23.53 -5.93 -2.93
C LEU A 248 -22.66 -4.76 -2.47
N ASP A 249 -23.28 -3.65 -2.06
CA ASP A 249 -22.56 -2.48 -1.57
C ASP A 249 -21.91 -2.76 -0.22
N ALA A 250 -22.58 -3.47 0.68
CA ALA A 250 -22.02 -3.92 1.96
C ALA A 250 -20.74 -4.76 1.78
N SER A 251 -20.71 -5.61 0.75
CA SER A 251 -19.57 -6.50 0.46
C SER A 251 -18.45 -5.79 -0.31
N CYS A 252 -18.79 -4.86 -1.20
CA CYS A 252 -17.84 -4.21 -2.10
C CYS A 252 -17.32 -2.86 -1.58
N ARG A 253 -17.92 -2.26 -0.55
CA ARG A 253 -17.51 -0.97 -0.01
C ARG A 253 -16.04 -0.98 0.46
N LEU A 254 -15.31 0.09 0.13
CA LEU A 254 -13.85 0.25 0.32
C LEU A 254 -12.96 -0.77 -0.41
N THR A 255 -13.52 -1.55 -1.33
CA THR A 255 -12.76 -2.43 -2.22
C THR A 255 -12.72 -1.82 -3.62
N PRO A 256 -11.82 -2.26 -4.52
CA PRO A 256 -11.82 -1.82 -5.90
C PRO A 256 -13.08 -2.21 -6.70
N MET A 257 -13.99 -2.99 -6.11
CA MET A 257 -15.30 -3.33 -6.68
C MET A 257 -16.41 -2.33 -6.36
N SER A 258 -16.18 -1.36 -5.46
CA SER A 258 -17.27 -0.46 -5.10
C SER A 258 -17.69 0.37 -6.31
N TRP A 259 -18.99 0.43 -6.53
CA TRP A 259 -19.56 1.29 -7.56
C TRP A 259 -19.15 2.76 -7.35
N GLU A 260 -19.12 3.21 -6.09
CA GLU A 260 -18.68 4.57 -5.70
C GLU A 260 -17.25 4.92 -6.14
N LEU A 261 -16.34 3.94 -6.19
CA LEU A 261 -14.98 4.16 -6.67
C LEU A 261 -14.91 3.97 -8.19
N LEU A 262 -15.62 3.01 -8.76
CA LEU A 262 -15.61 2.73 -10.21
C LEU A 262 -16.28 3.82 -11.03
N SER A 263 -17.24 4.56 -10.47
CA SER A 263 -17.87 5.71 -11.11
C SER A 263 -16.93 6.91 -11.23
N ARG A 264 -15.84 6.94 -10.47
CA ARG A 264 -14.85 8.02 -10.50
C ARG A 264 -13.84 7.81 -11.62
N ASN A 265 -13.68 8.84 -12.46
CA ASN A 265 -12.84 8.80 -13.65
C ASN A 265 -11.37 8.57 -13.28
N SER A 266 -10.90 9.18 -12.19
CA SER A 266 -9.50 9.03 -11.75
C SER A 266 -9.17 7.62 -11.28
N PHE A 267 -10.15 6.90 -10.72
CA PHE A 267 -9.96 5.55 -10.19
C PHE A 267 -10.16 4.47 -11.26
N ARG A 268 -11.04 4.69 -12.25
CA ARG A 268 -11.31 3.71 -13.33
C ARG A 268 -10.04 3.29 -14.08
N GLY A 269 -9.13 4.24 -14.33
CA GLY A 269 -7.83 3.96 -14.99
C GLY A 269 -6.83 3.15 -14.14
N VAL A 270 -7.06 3.03 -12.84
CA VAL A 270 -6.21 2.29 -11.89
C VAL A 270 -6.94 1.16 -11.16
N ALA A 271 -8.21 0.89 -11.49
CA ALA A 271 -8.99 -0.16 -10.85
C ALA A 271 -8.29 -1.54 -10.98
N LYS A 272 -7.85 -1.91 -12.20
CA LYS A 272 -7.17 -3.19 -12.48
C LYS A 272 -5.91 -3.42 -11.62
N PRO A 273 -4.95 -2.48 -11.51
CA PRO A 273 -3.79 -2.69 -10.64
C PRO A 273 -4.16 -2.71 -9.14
N VAL A 274 -5.17 -1.95 -8.69
CA VAL A 274 -5.65 -2.03 -7.30
C VAL A 274 -6.29 -3.39 -7.00
N TRP A 275 -7.05 -3.95 -7.95
CA TRP A 275 -7.54 -5.32 -7.90
C TRP A 275 -6.42 -6.34 -7.74
N GLY A 276 -5.37 -6.20 -8.55
CA GLY A 276 -4.16 -7.03 -8.42
C GLY A 276 -3.58 -6.97 -7.02
N LEU A 277 -3.58 -5.81 -6.37
CA LEU A 277 -3.09 -5.63 -5.00
C LEU A 277 -3.93 -6.39 -3.96
N PHE A 278 -5.25 -6.32 -4.07
CA PHE A 278 -6.18 -7.02 -3.17
C PHE A 278 -6.08 -8.54 -3.29
N LEU A 279 -5.89 -9.05 -4.53
CA LEU A 279 -5.78 -10.48 -4.80
C LEU A 279 -4.37 -11.03 -4.53
N PHE A 280 -3.34 -10.18 -4.54
CA PHE A 280 -1.95 -10.61 -4.45
C PHE A 280 -1.66 -11.43 -3.18
N VAL A 281 -2.09 -10.98 -2.00
CA VAL A 281 -1.82 -11.70 -0.74
C VAL A 281 -2.61 -13.04 -0.67
N PRO A 282 -3.93 -13.08 -0.90
CA PRO A 282 -4.68 -14.34 -0.98
C PRO A 282 -4.14 -15.31 -2.03
N ALA A 283 -3.84 -14.83 -3.24
CA ALA A 283 -3.36 -15.68 -4.33
C ALA A 283 -1.98 -16.28 -4.02
N THR A 284 -1.07 -15.49 -3.48
CA THR A 284 0.26 -15.98 -3.08
C THR A 284 0.15 -16.99 -1.95
N ALA A 285 -0.69 -16.75 -0.95
CA ALA A 285 -0.98 -17.70 0.12
C ALA A 285 -1.56 -19.03 -0.42
N ALA A 286 -2.52 -18.96 -1.34
CA ALA A 286 -3.14 -20.14 -1.94
C ALA A 286 -2.12 -20.95 -2.76
N ILE A 287 -1.36 -20.31 -3.66
CA ILE A 287 -0.34 -20.96 -4.48
C ILE A 287 0.71 -21.65 -3.59
N LEU A 288 1.20 -20.94 -2.56
CA LEU A 288 2.23 -21.47 -1.68
C LEU A 288 1.74 -22.64 -0.83
N GLY A 289 0.53 -22.56 -0.29
CA GLY A 289 -0.05 -23.66 0.47
C GLY A 289 -0.34 -24.88 -0.39
N ILE A 290 -0.84 -24.71 -1.62
CA ILE A 290 -1.07 -25.83 -2.57
C ILE A 290 0.26 -26.49 -2.95
N MET A 291 1.30 -25.71 -3.28
CA MET A 291 2.64 -26.24 -3.56
C MET A 291 3.24 -26.96 -2.34
N GLY A 292 3.02 -26.44 -1.14
CA GLY A 292 3.42 -27.07 0.12
C GLY A 292 2.74 -28.43 0.33
N LEU A 293 1.43 -28.53 0.04
CA LEU A 293 0.69 -29.79 0.11
C LEU A 293 1.17 -30.80 -0.94
N ALA A 294 1.41 -30.36 -2.19
CA ALA A 294 1.89 -31.22 -3.27
C ALA A 294 3.29 -31.79 -2.99
N THR A 295 4.20 -30.98 -2.45
CA THR A 295 5.56 -31.41 -2.09
C THR A 295 5.60 -32.30 -0.86
N ALA A 296 4.77 -32.02 0.16
CA ALA A 296 4.64 -32.87 1.34
C ALA A 296 4.08 -34.27 0.99
N ARG A 297 3.15 -34.35 0.02
CA ARG A 297 2.59 -35.62 -0.46
C ARG A 297 3.60 -36.44 -1.29
N ARG A 298 4.56 -35.77 -1.94
CA ARG A 298 5.60 -36.40 -2.77
C ARG A 298 6.80 -36.91 -1.95
N ASN A 299 7.11 -36.25 -0.82
CA ASN A 299 8.24 -36.59 0.04
C ASN A 299 8.00 -37.77 1.01
N SER A 300 6.86 -38.49 0.93
CA SER A 300 6.69 -39.74 1.69
C SER A 300 7.42 -40.94 1.07
N SER A 301 8.24 -40.74 0.02
CA SER A 301 8.82 -41.83 -0.76
C SER A 301 10.30 -41.68 -1.19
N LYS A 302 11.12 -40.84 -0.55
CA LYS A 302 12.60 -40.92 -0.62
C LYS A 302 13.32 -39.92 0.31
N PRO A 303 14.48 -40.27 0.89
CA PRO A 303 15.34 -39.32 1.59
C PRO A 303 16.08 -38.43 0.58
N PRO A 304 16.30 -37.12 0.87
CA PRO A 304 17.06 -36.27 -0.02
C PRO A 304 18.56 -36.44 0.24
N GLY A 305 19.15 -37.42 -0.43
CA GLY A 305 20.60 -37.49 -0.64
C GLY A 305 20.98 -36.61 -1.84
N GLY A 306 21.93 -35.70 -1.65
CA GLY A 306 22.54 -34.93 -2.74
C GLY A 306 22.67 -33.44 -2.46
N ARG A 307 23.55 -33.04 -1.53
CA ARG A 307 24.06 -31.66 -1.49
C ARG A 307 24.98 -31.46 -2.68
N LEU A 308 24.46 -30.91 -3.78
CA LEU A 308 25.30 -30.37 -4.86
C LEU A 308 26.05 -29.15 -4.30
N LYS A 309 27.35 -29.31 -4.06
CA LYS A 309 28.25 -28.20 -3.72
C LYS A 309 28.48 -27.38 -5.00
N LEU A 310 27.73 -26.30 -5.16
CA LEU A 310 28.05 -25.28 -6.17
C LEU A 310 29.26 -24.44 -5.73
N PRO A 311 30.09 -23.97 -6.67
CA PRO A 311 31.38 -23.33 -6.40
C PRO A 311 31.22 -21.96 -5.71
N LEU A 312 32.14 -21.69 -4.78
CA LEU A 312 32.22 -20.53 -3.88
C LEU A 312 32.21 -19.16 -4.59
N TRP A 313 32.54 -19.08 -5.88
CA TRP A 313 32.54 -17.82 -6.64
C TRP A 313 31.13 -17.29 -6.95
N THR A 314 30.11 -18.16 -6.92
CA THR A 314 28.69 -17.79 -7.17
C THR A 314 27.97 -17.21 -5.95
N GLN A 315 28.59 -17.18 -4.75
CA GLN A 315 27.96 -16.69 -3.52
C GLN A 315 27.89 -15.16 -3.42
N SER A 316 28.87 -14.43 -3.97
CA SER A 316 28.89 -12.95 -3.96
C SER A 316 27.85 -12.36 -4.93
N LEU A 317 27.74 -12.89 -6.16
CA LEU A 317 26.74 -12.48 -7.14
C LEU A 317 25.30 -12.85 -6.74
N ARG A 318 25.08 -14.00 -6.08
CA ARG A 318 23.76 -14.38 -5.55
C ARG A 318 23.27 -13.46 -4.42
N ALA A 319 24.16 -12.84 -3.65
CA ALA A 319 23.78 -11.94 -2.57
C ALA A 319 23.22 -10.60 -3.09
N ASN A 320 23.65 -10.17 -4.28
CA ASN A 320 23.26 -8.88 -4.87
C ASN A 320 22.14 -8.98 -5.92
N LEU A 321 21.91 -10.16 -6.51
CA LEU A 321 20.81 -10.40 -7.46
C LEU A 321 19.44 -9.88 -6.98
N PRO A 322 18.98 -10.10 -5.73
CA PRO A 322 17.69 -9.57 -5.29
C PRO A 322 17.68 -8.04 -5.13
N THR A 323 18.84 -7.41 -4.91
CA THR A 323 18.96 -5.95 -4.85
C THR A 323 18.96 -5.36 -6.26
N VAL A 324 19.69 -5.96 -7.20
CA VAL A 324 19.69 -5.56 -8.62
C VAL A 324 18.29 -5.74 -9.22
N ALA A 325 17.62 -6.86 -8.94
CA ALA A 325 16.25 -7.08 -9.37
C ALA A 325 15.29 -6.03 -8.79
N LEU A 326 15.41 -5.71 -7.49
CA LEU A 326 14.58 -4.68 -6.87
C LEU A 326 14.82 -3.29 -7.50
N VAL A 327 16.08 -2.92 -7.74
CA VAL A 327 16.43 -1.65 -8.39
C VAL A 327 15.90 -1.62 -9.83
N ALA A 328 16.13 -2.68 -10.61
CA ALA A 328 15.63 -2.78 -11.98
C ALA A 328 14.10 -2.75 -12.05
N SER A 329 13.41 -3.44 -11.14
CA SER A 329 11.93 -3.39 -11.04
C SER A 329 11.45 -2.00 -10.62
N THR A 330 12.13 -1.33 -9.70
CA THR A 330 11.79 0.04 -9.30
C THR A 330 11.96 1.00 -10.46
N ALA A 331 13.10 0.95 -11.14
CA ALA A 331 13.38 1.75 -12.32
C ALA A 331 12.37 1.47 -13.44
N GLY A 332 12.07 0.20 -13.71
CA GLY A 332 11.05 -0.21 -14.67
C GLY A 332 9.68 0.38 -14.33
N VAL A 333 9.19 0.23 -13.10
CA VAL A 333 7.90 0.80 -12.69
C VAL A 333 7.89 2.32 -12.86
N VAL A 334 8.95 3.00 -12.42
CA VAL A 334 9.05 4.46 -12.56
C VAL A 334 9.04 4.88 -14.02
N LEU A 335 9.77 4.22 -14.90
CA LEU A 335 9.85 4.58 -16.31
C LEU A 335 8.56 4.26 -17.07
N PHE A 336 7.96 3.09 -16.84
CA PHE A 336 6.76 2.64 -17.56
C PHE A 336 5.45 3.24 -17.04
N CYS A 337 5.37 3.60 -15.76
CA CYS A 337 4.14 4.14 -15.17
C CYS A 337 4.12 5.67 -15.07
N ARG A 338 5.22 6.36 -15.42
CA ARG A 338 5.28 7.81 -15.37
C ARG A 338 4.48 8.43 -16.51
N THR A 339 3.51 9.26 -16.15
CA THR A 339 2.72 10.05 -17.10
C THR A 339 3.11 11.53 -16.97
N PRO A 340 4.17 12.00 -17.67
CA PRO A 340 4.65 13.36 -17.52
C PRO A 340 3.59 14.39 -17.92
N ALA A 341 2.77 14.07 -18.93
CA ALA A 341 1.63 14.88 -19.35
C ALA A 341 0.68 15.20 -18.18
N ARG A 342 0.28 14.19 -17.40
CA ARG A 342 -0.65 14.39 -16.28
C ARG A 342 -0.01 15.19 -15.14
N LYS A 343 1.28 14.97 -14.88
CA LYS A 343 2.05 15.78 -13.92
C LYS A 343 2.04 17.26 -14.32
N ASN A 344 2.31 17.54 -15.59
CA ASN A 344 2.43 18.91 -16.09
C ASN A 344 1.08 19.64 -16.05
N THR A 345 -0.01 18.95 -16.37
CA THR A 345 -1.37 19.51 -16.17
C THR A 345 -1.64 19.89 -14.72
N LEU A 346 -1.30 19.01 -13.77
CA LEU A 346 -1.49 19.30 -12.33
C LEU A 346 -0.56 20.41 -11.83
N LEU A 347 0.65 20.50 -12.36
CA LEU A 347 1.57 21.59 -12.04
C LEU A 347 1.07 22.94 -12.59
N ALA A 348 0.54 22.96 -13.82
CA ALA A 348 -0.02 24.18 -14.40
C ALA A 348 -1.19 24.70 -13.56
N ASP A 349 -2.10 23.80 -13.16
CA ASP A 349 -3.23 24.11 -12.28
C ASP A 349 -2.75 24.63 -10.90
N TYR A 350 -1.76 23.96 -10.30
CA TYR A 350 -1.17 24.37 -9.03
C TYR A 350 -0.50 25.76 -9.12
N PHE A 351 0.35 25.98 -10.13
CA PHE A 351 1.07 27.25 -10.30
C PHE A 351 0.13 28.40 -10.62
N SER A 352 -0.87 28.16 -11.47
CA SER A 352 -1.91 29.14 -11.81
C SER A 352 -2.65 29.63 -10.57
N ARG A 353 -3.08 28.71 -9.68
CA ARG A 353 -3.79 29.07 -8.45
C ARG A 353 -2.94 29.77 -7.40
N GLN A 354 -1.65 29.48 -7.36
CA GLN A 354 -0.72 30.13 -6.43
C GLN A 354 -0.24 31.49 -6.97
N GLY A 355 -0.72 31.94 -8.14
CA GLY A 355 -0.27 33.17 -8.78
C GLY A 355 1.19 33.12 -9.24
N MET A 356 1.75 31.93 -9.43
CA MET A 356 3.15 31.75 -9.85
C MET A 356 3.27 31.78 -11.38
N TRP A 357 2.89 32.91 -11.97
CA TRP A 357 2.71 33.08 -13.42
C TRP A 357 3.98 32.76 -14.23
N ASP A 358 5.15 33.19 -13.77
CA ASP A 358 6.42 32.87 -14.44
C ASP A 358 6.69 31.37 -14.55
N GLN A 359 6.29 30.60 -13.54
CA GLN A 359 6.45 29.13 -13.55
C GLN A 359 5.45 28.48 -14.51
N VAL A 360 4.27 29.06 -14.68
CA VAL A 360 3.29 28.63 -15.69
C VAL A 360 3.86 28.86 -17.09
N LEU A 361 4.42 30.03 -17.38
CA LEU A 361 5.06 30.31 -18.67
C LEU A 361 6.24 29.37 -18.96
N ALA A 362 7.11 29.14 -17.96
CA ALA A 362 8.21 28.20 -18.08
C ALA A 362 7.73 26.76 -18.32
N LEU A 363 6.59 26.38 -17.74
CA LEU A 363 5.96 25.07 -17.96
C LEU A 363 5.32 24.98 -19.35
N GLY A 364 4.67 26.05 -19.81
CA GLY A 364 4.10 26.17 -21.17
C GLY A 364 5.14 25.91 -22.26
N ARG A 365 6.34 26.49 -22.11
CA ARG A 365 7.46 26.24 -23.04
C ARG A 365 7.91 24.76 -23.08
N ARG A 366 7.75 24.03 -21.97
CA ARG A 366 8.14 22.60 -21.85
C ARG A 366 7.02 21.64 -22.25
N SER A 367 5.76 22.07 -22.24
CA SER A 367 4.60 21.22 -22.54
C SER A 367 3.51 21.98 -23.30
N PRO A 368 3.84 22.39 -24.54
CA PRO A 368 3.09 23.44 -25.24
C PRO A 368 1.70 23.07 -25.76
N TYR A 369 1.31 21.78 -25.81
CA TYR A 369 0.10 21.36 -26.53
C TYR A 369 -1.03 20.83 -25.63
N GLN A 370 -0.86 20.91 -24.31
CA GLN A 370 -1.91 20.44 -23.42
C GLN A 370 -2.93 21.54 -23.24
N TYR A 371 -4.18 21.27 -23.65
CA TYR A 371 -5.32 22.20 -23.57
C TYR A 371 -5.38 23.05 -22.28
N THR A 372 -5.29 22.41 -21.11
CA THR A 372 -5.33 23.12 -19.82
C THR A 372 -4.05 23.84 -19.44
N VAL A 373 -2.91 23.43 -20.00
CA VAL A 373 -1.65 24.17 -19.86
C VAL A 373 -1.67 25.42 -20.73
N CYS A 374 -2.16 25.33 -21.97
CA CYS A 374 -2.38 26.49 -22.84
C CYS A 374 -3.28 27.52 -22.15
N HIS A 375 -4.43 27.07 -21.63
CA HIS A 375 -5.32 27.94 -20.87
C HIS A 375 -4.62 28.62 -19.67
N ALA A 376 -3.84 27.86 -18.90
CA ALA A 376 -3.10 28.42 -17.77
C ALA A 376 -2.05 29.44 -18.23
N VAL A 377 -1.40 29.23 -19.38
CA VAL A 377 -0.46 30.17 -20.00
C VAL A 377 -1.17 31.45 -20.43
N ASP A 378 -2.31 31.36 -21.10
CA ASP A 378 -3.09 32.54 -21.51
C ASP A 378 -3.51 33.35 -20.28
N ARG A 379 -3.99 32.66 -19.25
CA ARG A 379 -4.32 33.29 -17.96
C ARG A 379 -3.09 33.96 -17.33
N ALA A 380 -1.93 33.31 -17.34
CA ALA A 380 -0.68 33.86 -16.82
C ALA A 380 -0.23 35.11 -17.58
N LEU A 381 -0.32 35.10 -18.92
CA LEU A 381 0.00 36.26 -19.76
C LEU A 381 -0.97 37.41 -19.52
N CYS A 382 -2.26 37.12 -19.28
CA CYS A 382 -3.26 38.12 -18.92
C CYS A 382 -2.90 38.81 -17.60
N HIS A 383 -2.60 38.05 -16.53
CA HIS A 383 -2.20 38.60 -15.23
C HIS A 383 -0.85 39.34 -15.24
N LEU A 384 -0.04 39.15 -16.29
CA LEU A 384 1.24 39.84 -16.49
C LEU A 384 1.15 40.97 -17.51
N ASP A 385 -0.05 41.33 -17.99
CA ASP A 385 -0.28 42.33 -19.04
C ASP A 385 0.49 42.09 -20.35
N ARG A 386 0.79 40.81 -20.66
CA ARG A 386 1.58 40.37 -21.82
C ARG A 386 0.79 39.57 -22.85
N LEU A 387 -0.51 39.38 -22.63
CA LEU A 387 -1.35 38.53 -23.48
C LEU A 387 -1.39 39.03 -24.93
N GLY A 388 -1.59 40.32 -25.16
CA GLY A 388 -1.67 40.87 -26.52
C GLY A 388 -0.38 40.69 -27.33
N ASP A 389 0.77 40.80 -26.65
CA ASP A 389 2.08 40.79 -27.30
C ASP A 389 2.64 39.37 -27.47
N GLU A 390 2.48 38.52 -26.45
CA GLU A 390 3.20 37.25 -26.36
C GLU A 390 2.32 36.00 -26.52
N MET A 391 0.99 36.11 -26.61
CA MET A 391 0.11 34.93 -26.71
C MET A 391 0.52 33.98 -27.84
N PHE A 392 0.95 34.52 -28.99
CA PHE A 392 1.37 33.74 -30.15
C PHE A 392 2.83 33.26 -30.10
N GLU A 393 3.61 33.64 -29.08
CA GLU A 393 4.91 33.01 -28.80
C GLU A 393 4.75 31.60 -28.22
N PHE A 394 3.58 31.31 -27.65
CA PHE A 394 3.23 30.01 -27.11
C PHE A 394 2.30 29.25 -28.07
N PRO A 395 2.39 27.92 -28.14
CA PRO A 395 1.43 27.17 -28.95
C PRO A 395 0.02 27.26 -28.39
N GLN A 396 -0.89 27.67 -29.26
CA GLN A 396 -2.28 27.97 -28.93
C GLN A 396 -3.23 26.82 -29.28
N HIS A 397 -4.31 26.69 -28.52
CA HIS A 397 -5.42 25.79 -28.82
C HIS A 397 -6.72 26.60 -28.92
N PRO A 398 -7.50 26.50 -30.01
CA PRO A 398 -8.63 27.40 -30.28
C PRO A 398 -9.68 27.46 -29.16
N THR A 399 -9.84 26.36 -28.43
CA THR A 399 -10.81 26.25 -27.33
C THR A 399 -10.20 26.51 -25.95
N ALA A 400 -8.88 26.64 -25.82
CA ALA A 400 -8.22 26.72 -24.51
C ALA A 400 -8.46 28.05 -23.80
N LEU A 401 -8.47 29.18 -24.53
CA LEU A 401 -8.61 30.51 -23.94
C LEU A 401 -9.83 30.61 -23.00
N LEU A 402 -10.99 30.13 -23.45
CA LEU A 402 -12.26 30.17 -22.70
C LEU A 402 -12.77 28.78 -22.27
N LEU A 403 -11.93 27.76 -22.40
CA LEU A 403 -12.25 26.38 -22.02
C LEU A 403 -13.55 25.84 -22.64
N THR A 404 -13.72 26.02 -23.95
CA THR A 404 -14.97 25.70 -24.67
C THR A 404 -15.03 24.28 -25.23
N ASP A 405 -14.01 23.44 -24.98
CA ASP A 405 -14.02 22.06 -25.47
C ASP A 405 -15.09 21.23 -24.75
N PRO A 406 -16.12 20.71 -25.45
CA PRO A 406 -17.17 19.90 -24.83
C PRO A 406 -16.69 18.50 -24.41
N ALA A 407 -15.54 18.04 -24.90
CA ALA A 407 -14.98 16.74 -24.56
C ALA A 407 -14.17 16.76 -23.26
N VAL A 408 -13.72 17.93 -22.82
CA VAL A 408 -12.91 18.13 -21.61
C VAL A 408 -13.56 19.26 -20.83
N GLU A 409 -14.22 18.94 -19.71
CA GLU A 409 -14.94 19.93 -18.89
C GLU A 409 -14.14 20.27 -17.61
N PRO A 410 -13.14 21.17 -17.69
CA PRO A 410 -12.36 21.64 -16.55
C PRO A 410 -13.18 22.69 -15.77
N LEU A 411 -14.23 22.20 -15.09
CA LEU A 411 -15.23 23.03 -14.41
C LEU A 411 -14.59 24.10 -13.50
N TRP A 412 -13.56 23.73 -12.74
CA TRP A 412 -12.90 24.64 -11.81
C TRP A 412 -12.07 25.72 -12.49
N GLN A 413 -11.40 25.37 -13.59
CA GLN A 413 -10.61 26.34 -14.35
C GLN A 413 -11.53 27.33 -15.08
N LYS A 414 -12.69 26.86 -15.54
CA LYS A 414 -13.73 27.72 -16.11
C LYS A 414 -14.31 28.67 -15.07
N PHE A 415 -14.62 28.17 -13.87
CA PHE A 415 -15.02 29.00 -12.73
C PHE A 415 -13.99 30.09 -12.43
N ASP A 416 -12.71 29.71 -12.30
CA ASP A 416 -11.62 30.65 -12.04
C ASP A 416 -11.51 31.72 -13.15
N THR A 417 -11.72 31.34 -14.41
CA THR A 417 -11.72 32.27 -15.55
C THR A 417 -12.90 33.24 -15.51
N CYS A 418 -14.11 32.74 -15.22
CA CYS A 418 -15.28 33.59 -15.07
C CYS A 418 -15.09 34.62 -13.94
N LEU A 419 -14.50 34.20 -12.82
CA LEU A 419 -14.18 35.11 -11.73
C LEU A 419 -13.17 36.19 -12.13
N ASP A 420 -12.09 35.80 -12.81
CA ASP A 420 -11.07 36.75 -13.29
C ASP A 420 -11.65 37.78 -14.28
N LEU A 421 -12.62 37.36 -15.10
CA LEU A 421 -13.33 38.24 -16.04
C LEU A 421 -14.45 39.07 -15.39
N GLY A 422 -14.70 38.91 -14.09
CA GLY A 422 -15.81 39.56 -13.39
C GLY A 422 -17.21 39.01 -13.75
N LEU A 423 -17.27 37.86 -14.41
CA LEU A 423 -18.50 37.19 -14.84
C LEU A 423 -19.09 36.31 -13.72
N VAL A 424 -19.36 36.92 -12.55
CA VAL A 424 -19.78 36.20 -11.34
C VAL A 424 -21.06 35.38 -11.54
N ASN A 425 -21.98 35.81 -12.40
CA ASN A 425 -23.21 35.07 -12.70
C ASN A 425 -23.01 33.85 -13.64
N GLN A 426 -21.85 33.76 -14.28
CA GLN A 426 -21.47 32.67 -15.19
C GLN A 426 -20.41 31.74 -14.57
N ALA A 427 -19.87 32.12 -13.41
CA ALA A 427 -19.04 31.28 -12.56
C ALA A 427 -19.97 30.34 -11.77
#